data_AF-A0A6J7K2Y4-F1
#
_entry.id   AF-A0A6J7K2Y4-F1
#
_cell.length_a   1.000
_cell.length_b   1.000
_cell.length_c   1.000
_cell.angle_alpha   90.00
_cell.angle_beta   90.00
_cell.angle_gamma   90.00
#
_symmetry.space_group_name_H-M   'P 1'
#
loop_
_entity.id
_entity.type
_entity.pdbx_description
1 polymer ?
#
loop_
_entity_poly.entity_id
_entity_poly.type
_entity_poly.pdbx_seq_one_letter_code
_entity_poly.pdbx_strand_id
1 'polypeptide(L)'
;MISWAGGSFLAALAGILIQPMIGSAMSAGQLTLLVIDAFAAAMFGRLRSLPRTFAGAIVIGLTTTYVIAYFPSKWTWSSSFRNSLPMIFLFIVLIVLPQDRLRGATVLRLRERFRMPSLRTAWIAGLVMMVVVFCLKVIMERTAVNTLTLALTFAIIALSLVLLTGFAGEINLAALSFGAIAVIVVYHFGTTGSGTDARTTLWGILLAAVVTALVGAVIALPALRLRGLYLALATMAFGVFVSRMVLTERNERDIFGLKFTIFTAGQLTIPKPKIGPFDFNSPDAFLFLCAGLFVVIGIGMVYLRHSGYGRRLAAMKDSPAASATLGMSVVRLKLSIFMMSAAIAGIGGVMMAAQIGTVNSDRFDILLSLSLMMITVVGGIGYISGALFAGLFLIAFVQMLDLTLKKFAVDYSSLEAIFLFFVSAVTVLPATIGITMGKNPSGAVSDIVEGLDQIKQSKPLMFTMIGLEAAIWALTAAEVITNWNFVILTLINLILVPIVGGKILLARAMRGVPQPVPPELIGIDRPFTPEDLATMDHALNLEGVVIPSAGTVREEASGVSA
;
A
#
# COMPACT_ATOMS: atom_id res chain seq x y z
N MET A 1 -1.15 19.30 -14.20
CA MET A 1 -2.37 18.90 -14.93
C MET A 1 -2.10 18.67 -16.41
N ILE A 2 -1.46 19.60 -17.14
CA ILE A 2 -1.13 19.45 -18.58
C ILE A 2 -0.35 18.16 -18.89
N SER A 3 0.71 17.84 -18.13
CA SER A 3 1.47 16.60 -18.35
C SER A 3 0.63 15.34 -18.15
N TRP A 4 -0.35 15.38 -17.25
CA TRP A 4 -1.27 14.28 -17.00
C TRP A 4 -2.27 14.12 -18.16
N ALA A 5 -2.85 15.23 -18.62
CA ALA A 5 -3.71 15.25 -19.81
C ALA A 5 -2.97 14.77 -21.07
N GLY A 6 -1.75 15.25 -21.29
CA GLY A 6 -0.91 14.82 -22.41
C GLY A 6 -0.52 13.34 -22.34
N GLY A 7 -0.18 12.84 -21.14
CA GLY A 7 0.09 11.42 -20.91
C GLY A 7 -1.13 10.53 -21.19
N SER A 8 -2.30 10.90 -20.67
CA SER A 8 -3.56 10.18 -20.91
C SER A 8 -3.96 10.20 -22.38
N PHE A 9 -3.78 11.33 -23.08
CA PHE A 9 -4.02 11.43 -24.52
C PHE A 9 -3.12 10.50 -25.32
N LEU A 10 -1.81 10.49 -25.05
CA LEU A 10 -0.86 9.61 -25.73
C LEU A 10 -1.12 8.13 -25.43
N ALA A 11 -1.52 7.79 -24.19
CA ALA A 11 -1.89 6.43 -23.81
C ALA A 11 -3.15 5.96 -24.55
N ALA A 12 -4.17 6.83 -24.68
CA ALA A 12 -5.37 6.53 -25.44
C ALA A 12 -5.04 6.31 -26.93
N LEU A 13 -4.21 7.18 -27.51
CA LEU A 13 -3.76 7.05 -28.90
C LEU A 13 -2.98 5.75 -29.11
N ALA A 14 -2.07 5.40 -28.20
CA ALA A 14 -1.33 4.13 -28.25
C ALA A 14 -2.28 2.93 -28.16
N GLY A 15 -3.28 2.97 -27.28
CA GLY A 15 -4.29 1.91 -27.15
C GLY A 15 -5.09 1.70 -28.45
N ILE A 16 -5.48 2.79 -29.12
CA ILE A 16 -6.18 2.73 -30.43
C ILE A 16 -5.30 2.04 -31.48
N LEU A 17 -3.99 2.36 -31.52
CA LEU A 17 -3.06 1.80 -32.50
C LEU A 17 -2.70 0.34 -32.23
N ILE A 18 -2.66 -0.08 -30.97
CA ILE A 18 -2.29 -1.45 -30.57
C ILE A 18 -3.47 -2.42 -30.76
N GLN A 19 -4.70 -1.93 -30.63
CA GLN A 19 -5.88 -2.79 -30.63
C GLN A 19 -6.01 -3.72 -31.85
N PRO A 20 -5.77 -3.26 -33.11
CA PRO A 20 -5.81 -4.15 -34.28
C PRO A 20 -4.78 -5.29 -34.22
N MET A 21 -3.66 -5.09 -33.53
CA MET A 21 -2.59 -6.10 -33.41
C MET A 21 -2.93 -7.21 -32.41
N ILE A 22 -3.69 -6.89 -31.36
CA ILE A 22 -4.05 -7.86 -30.30
C ILE A 22 -5.21 -8.76 -30.77
N GLY A 23 -6.10 -8.27 -31.64
CA GLY A 23 -7.17 -9.06 -32.26
C GLY A 23 -8.27 -9.55 -31.29
N SER A 24 -8.20 -9.21 -29.99
CA SER A 24 -9.20 -9.53 -28.97
C SER A 24 -10.05 -8.32 -28.59
N ALA A 25 -11.19 -8.53 -27.92
CA ALA A 25 -12.00 -7.45 -27.35
C ALA A 25 -11.15 -6.54 -26.44
N MET A 26 -11.40 -5.22 -26.48
CA MET A 26 -10.69 -4.24 -25.64
C MET A 26 -10.88 -4.58 -24.16
N SER A 27 -9.82 -5.05 -23.50
CA SER A 27 -9.81 -5.30 -22.06
C SER A 27 -9.01 -4.21 -21.34
N ALA A 28 -9.65 -3.51 -20.42
CA ALA A 28 -8.99 -2.52 -19.56
C ALA A 28 -7.79 -3.13 -18.81
N GLY A 29 -7.88 -4.40 -18.40
CA GLY A 29 -6.78 -5.10 -17.73
C GLY A 29 -5.55 -5.29 -18.62
N GLN A 30 -5.76 -5.71 -19.87
CA GLN A 30 -4.66 -5.90 -20.83
C GLN A 30 -3.99 -4.58 -21.20
N LEU A 31 -4.78 -3.53 -21.45
CA LEU A 31 -4.26 -2.19 -21.74
C LEU A 31 -3.51 -1.58 -20.54
N THR A 32 -3.99 -1.81 -19.32
CA THR A 32 -3.28 -1.35 -18.11
C THR A 32 -1.95 -2.07 -17.94
N LEU A 33 -1.89 -3.36 -18.31
CA LEU A 33 -0.67 -4.15 -18.19
C LEU A 33 0.33 -3.85 -19.31
N LEU A 34 -0.06 -3.21 -20.42
CA LEU A 34 0.89 -2.69 -21.42
C LEU A 34 1.74 -1.52 -20.90
N VAL A 35 1.24 -0.78 -19.91
CA VAL A 35 1.98 0.31 -19.26
C VAL A 35 3.32 -0.19 -18.70
N ILE A 36 3.34 -1.43 -18.26
CA ILE A 36 4.52 -2.09 -17.75
C ILE A 36 5.60 -2.25 -18.83
N ASP A 37 5.22 -2.73 -20.01
CA ASP A 37 6.14 -2.93 -21.14
C ASP A 37 6.68 -1.57 -21.63
N ALA A 38 5.80 -0.56 -21.64
CA ALA A 38 6.17 0.82 -21.92
C ALA A 38 7.16 1.38 -20.88
N PHE A 39 6.99 1.06 -19.59
CA PHE A 39 7.93 1.48 -18.55
C PHE A 39 9.30 0.80 -18.70
N ALA A 40 9.33 -0.49 -19.05
CA ALA A 40 10.57 -1.21 -19.34
C ALA A 40 11.37 -0.51 -20.46
N ALA A 41 10.69 -0.15 -21.54
CA ALA A 41 11.29 0.62 -22.64
C ALA A 41 11.71 2.03 -22.20
N ALA A 42 10.86 2.75 -21.46
CA ALA A 42 11.15 4.11 -20.99
C ALA A 42 12.37 4.18 -20.05
N MET A 43 12.64 3.10 -19.33
CA MET A 43 13.79 2.98 -18.44
C MET A 43 15.13 2.89 -19.19
N PHE A 44 15.17 2.33 -20.40
CA PHE A 44 16.36 2.45 -21.27
C PHE A 44 16.68 3.92 -21.59
N GLY A 45 15.64 4.74 -21.77
CA GLY A 45 15.77 6.18 -21.96
C GLY A 45 16.00 6.99 -20.67
N ARG A 46 16.15 6.34 -19.51
CA ARG A 46 16.25 6.95 -18.17
C ARG A 46 15.13 7.96 -17.89
N LEU A 47 13.95 7.78 -18.49
CA LEU A 47 12.82 8.73 -18.45
C LEU A 47 13.17 10.15 -18.93
N ARG A 48 14.29 10.33 -19.66
CA ARG A 48 14.80 11.65 -20.11
C ARG A 48 14.98 11.74 -21.63
N SER A 49 15.08 10.61 -22.33
CA SER A 49 15.44 10.59 -23.76
C SER A 49 14.48 9.72 -24.57
N LEU A 50 13.67 10.35 -25.42
CA LEU A 50 12.73 9.65 -26.31
C LEU A 50 13.45 8.70 -27.30
N PRO A 51 14.56 9.08 -27.97
CA PRO A 51 15.25 8.16 -28.90
C PRO A 51 15.77 6.90 -28.22
N ARG A 52 16.30 7.02 -27.00
CA ARG A 52 16.78 5.86 -26.23
C ARG A 52 15.63 4.97 -25.73
N THR A 53 14.49 5.57 -25.38
CA THR A 53 13.26 4.83 -25.08
C THR A 53 12.78 4.05 -26.30
N PHE A 54 12.80 4.65 -27.49
CA PHE A 54 12.43 3.99 -28.73
C PHE A 54 13.36 2.80 -29.05
N ALA A 55 14.68 2.98 -28.90
CA ALA A 55 15.64 1.88 -29.03
C ALA A 55 15.37 0.75 -28.03
N GLY A 56 15.06 1.08 -26.77
CA GLY A 56 14.66 0.10 -25.75
C GLY A 56 13.39 -0.67 -26.13
N ALA A 57 12.39 0.01 -26.69
CA ALA A 57 11.15 -0.61 -27.17
C ALA A 57 11.43 -1.59 -28.32
N ILE A 58 12.30 -1.24 -29.28
CA ILE A 58 12.73 -2.14 -30.35
C ILE A 58 13.41 -3.37 -29.78
N VAL A 59 14.35 -3.21 -28.84
CA VAL A 59 15.07 -4.35 -28.23
C VAL A 59 14.10 -5.30 -27.52
N ILE A 60 13.16 -4.76 -26.73
CA ILE A 60 12.16 -5.57 -26.02
C ILE A 60 11.23 -6.28 -27.02
N GLY A 61 10.74 -5.56 -28.04
CA GLY A 61 9.87 -6.11 -29.07
C GLY A 61 10.54 -7.22 -29.88
N LEU A 62 11.75 -6.98 -30.40
CA LEU A 62 12.53 -7.96 -31.14
C LEU A 62 12.84 -9.19 -30.28
N THR A 63 13.24 -9.00 -29.02
CA THR A 63 13.53 -10.14 -28.13
C THR A 63 12.28 -10.97 -27.89
N THR A 64 11.13 -10.34 -27.69
CA THR A 64 9.84 -11.02 -27.53
C THR A 64 9.49 -11.85 -28.77
N THR A 65 9.71 -11.31 -29.97
CA THR A 65 9.48 -12.00 -31.24
C THR A 65 10.48 -13.14 -31.46
N TYR A 66 11.76 -12.94 -31.17
CA TYR A 66 12.79 -13.96 -31.35
C TYR A 66 12.63 -15.13 -30.38
N VAL A 67 12.15 -14.90 -29.16
CA VAL A 67 11.81 -15.99 -28.24
C VAL A 67 10.72 -16.87 -28.85
N ILE A 68 9.73 -16.32 -29.55
CA ILE A 68 8.72 -17.12 -30.27
C ILE A 68 9.35 -17.91 -31.42
N ALA A 69 10.20 -17.26 -32.20
CA ALA A 69 10.76 -17.84 -33.42
C ALA A 69 11.75 -18.98 -33.14
N TYR A 70 12.55 -18.87 -32.07
CA TYR A 70 13.69 -19.76 -31.83
C TYR A 70 13.57 -20.66 -30.61
N PHE A 71 12.67 -20.39 -29.64
CA PHE A 71 12.58 -21.27 -28.48
C PHE A 71 11.90 -22.60 -28.86
N PRO A 72 12.42 -23.75 -28.39
CA PRO A 72 11.80 -25.03 -28.66
C PRO A 72 10.35 -25.07 -28.14
N SER A 73 9.40 -25.44 -28.99
CA SER A 73 7.98 -25.60 -28.61
C SER A 73 7.76 -26.67 -27.53
N LYS A 74 8.73 -27.57 -27.34
CA LYS A 74 8.76 -28.55 -26.25
C LYS A 74 8.91 -27.91 -24.87
N TRP A 75 9.46 -26.70 -24.78
CA TRP A 75 9.64 -26.00 -23.52
C TRP A 75 8.32 -25.36 -23.09
N THR A 76 7.69 -26.00 -22.11
CA THR A 76 6.40 -25.57 -21.57
C THR A 76 6.43 -24.17 -20.91
N TRP A 77 7.60 -23.70 -20.51
CA TRP A 77 7.81 -22.39 -19.88
C TRP A 77 8.06 -21.25 -20.89
N SER A 78 8.24 -21.56 -22.17
CA SER A 78 8.60 -20.57 -23.20
C SER A 78 7.59 -19.42 -23.31
N SER A 79 6.30 -19.73 -23.18
CA SER A 79 5.20 -18.76 -23.18
C SER A 79 5.23 -17.83 -21.95
N SER A 80 5.41 -18.40 -20.76
CA SER A 80 5.51 -17.66 -19.49
C SER A 80 6.75 -16.77 -19.43
N PHE A 81 7.88 -17.27 -19.96
CA PHE A 81 9.12 -16.52 -20.08
C PHE A 81 8.96 -15.34 -21.02
N ARG A 82 8.37 -15.55 -22.21
CA ARG A 82 8.07 -14.48 -23.17
C ARG A 82 7.25 -13.36 -22.54
N ASN A 83 6.17 -13.69 -21.84
CA ASN A 83 5.29 -12.71 -21.20
C ASN A 83 5.95 -11.94 -20.05
N SER A 84 7.12 -12.41 -19.58
CA SER A 84 7.87 -11.82 -18.48
C SER A 84 9.17 -11.14 -18.93
N LEU A 85 9.49 -11.18 -20.23
CA LEU A 85 10.69 -10.54 -20.79
C LEU A 85 10.74 -9.05 -20.48
N PRO A 86 9.69 -8.23 -20.72
CA PRO A 86 9.77 -6.79 -20.43
C PRO A 86 10.13 -6.51 -18.98
N MET A 87 9.64 -7.35 -18.05
CA MET A 87 9.96 -7.33 -16.64
C MET A 87 11.41 -7.65 -16.32
N ILE A 88 11.92 -8.73 -16.91
CA ILE A 88 13.31 -9.17 -16.74
C ILE A 88 14.24 -8.08 -17.29
N PHE A 89 13.93 -7.52 -18.46
CA PHE A 89 14.65 -6.39 -19.03
C PHE A 89 14.60 -5.17 -18.12
N LEU A 90 13.42 -4.77 -17.64
CA LEU A 90 13.27 -3.67 -16.69
C LEU A 90 14.17 -3.87 -15.46
N PHE A 91 14.16 -5.08 -14.88
CA PHE A 91 14.98 -5.41 -13.71
C PHE A 91 16.48 -5.36 -14.02
N ILE A 92 16.92 -5.95 -15.14
CA ILE A 92 18.32 -5.93 -15.60
C ILE A 92 18.79 -4.50 -15.87
N VAL A 93 17.99 -3.72 -16.60
CA VAL A 93 18.25 -2.31 -16.94
C VAL A 93 18.44 -1.50 -15.67
N LEU A 94 17.59 -1.69 -14.66
CA LEU A 94 17.71 -1.01 -13.37
C LEU A 94 19.00 -1.37 -12.62
N ILE A 95 19.48 -2.61 -12.73
CA ILE A 95 20.71 -3.08 -12.08
C ILE A 95 21.97 -2.59 -12.80
N VAL A 96 21.96 -2.65 -14.12
CA VAL A 96 23.14 -2.39 -14.97
C VAL A 96 23.37 -0.89 -15.14
N LEU A 97 22.31 -0.10 -15.32
CA LEU A 97 22.48 1.34 -15.56
C LEU A 97 22.82 2.08 -14.25
N PRO A 98 23.96 2.81 -14.21
CA PRO A 98 24.36 3.56 -13.03
C PRO A 98 23.32 4.65 -12.72
N GLN A 99 22.88 4.67 -11.47
CA GLN A 99 21.90 5.64 -10.98
C GLN A 99 22.61 6.90 -10.50
N ASP A 100 22.06 8.07 -10.86
CA ASP A 100 22.59 9.36 -10.43
C ASP A 100 22.52 9.43 -8.90
N ARG A 101 23.69 9.46 -8.24
CA ARG A 101 23.83 9.36 -6.77
C ARG A 101 23.37 10.62 -6.04
N LEU A 102 23.14 11.72 -6.75
CA LEU A 102 22.96 13.05 -6.20
C LEU A 102 21.66 13.67 -6.71
N ARG A 103 20.60 13.59 -5.89
CA ARG A 103 19.59 14.65 -5.85
C ARG A 103 19.92 15.50 -4.62
N GLY A 104 20.66 16.58 -4.84
CA GLY A 104 20.85 17.67 -3.87
C GLY A 104 19.65 18.63 -3.79
N ALA A 105 18.49 18.23 -4.31
CA ALA A 105 17.29 19.03 -4.18
C ALA A 105 16.65 18.75 -2.82
N THR A 106 16.87 19.69 -1.91
CA THR A 106 16.14 19.97 -0.69
C THR A 106 14.62 20.01 -0.96
N VAL A 107 14.01 18.85 -1.21
CA VAL A 107 12.59 18.72 -0.90
C VAL A 107 12.57 18.60 0.61
N LEU A 108 12.33 19.73 1.28
CA LEU A 108 11.86 19.77 2.65
C LEU A 108 10.62 18.89 2.69
N ARG A 109 10.80 17.59 2.91
CA ARG A 109 9.72 16.74 3.39
C ARG A 109 9.41 17.33 4.74
N LEU A 110 8.31 18.07 4.83
CA LEU A 110 7.73 18.49 6.10
C LEU A 110 7.84 17.28 7.04
N ARG A 111 8.56 17.46 8.14
CA ARG A 111 8.87 16.40 9.08
C ARG A 111 7.56 15.84 9.60
N GLU A 112 7.09 14.74 8.99
CA GLU A 112 5.82 14.11 9.34
C GLU A 112 5.93 13.62 10.78
N ARG A 113 5.23 14.31 11.70
CA ARG A 113 5.19 13.94 13.12
C ARG A 113 4.23 12.78 13.30
N PHE A 114 4.64 11.57 12.89
CA PHE A 114 3.91 10.36 13.27
C PHE A 114 3.98 10.19 14.79
N ARG A 115 2.89 10.47 15.51
CA ARG A 115 2.81 10.23 16.96
C ARG A 115 3.21 8.79 17.24
N MET A 116 4.20 8.59 18.11
CA MET A 116 4.65 7.26 18.51
C MET A 116 3.72 6.75 19.60
N PRO A 117 2.92 5.69 19.36
CA PRO A 117 2.13 5.11 20.44
C PRO A 117 3.07 4.56 21.51
N SER A 118 2.72 4.76 22.78
CA SER A 118 3.43 4.12 23.88
C SER A 118 3.20 2.60 23.84
N LEU A 119 4.11 1.81 24.41
CA LEU A 119 3.92 0.37 24.47
C LEU A 119 2.64 -0.02 25.24
N ARG A 120 2.30 0.75 26.30
CA ARG A 120 1.03 0.58 27.05
C ARG A 120 -0.17 0.83 26.15
N THR A 121 -0.14 1.92 25.37
CA THR A 121 -1.22 2.24 24.42
C THR A 121 -1.36 1.16 23.35
N ALA A 122 -0.26 0.57 22.90
CA ALA A 122 -0.30 -0.53 21.91
C ALA A 122 -0.98 -1.79 22.48
N TRP A 123 -0.66 -2.18 23.71
CA TRP A 123 -1.34 -3.30 24.39
C TRP A 123 -2.83 -3.02 24.62
N ILE A 124 -3.17 -1.81 25.09
CA ILE A 124 -4.58 -1.41 25.28
C ILE A 124 -5.32 -1.43 23.94
N ALA A 125 -4.74 -0.87 22.87
CA ALA A 125 -5.34 -0.88 21.54
C ALA A 125 -5.50 -2.30 21.01
N GLY A 126 -4.53 -3.20 21.26
CA GLY A 126 -4.64 -4.61 20.91
C GLY A 126 -5.77 -5.33 21.65
N LEU A 127 -5.91 -5.08 22.96
CA LEU A 127 -7.02 -5.61 23.76
C LEU A 127 -8.37 -5.08 23.27
N VAL A 128 -8.47 -3.77 23.03
CA VAL A 128 -9.68 -3.13 22.49
C VAL A 128 -10.03 -3.74 21.13
N MET A 129 -9.05 -3.95 20.25
CA MET A 129 -9.27 -4.61 18.95
C MET A 129 -9.84 -6.03 19.14
N MET A 130 -9.28 -6.83 20.06
CA MET A 130 -9.79 -8.17 20.33
C MET A 130 -11.22 -8.16 20.88
N VAL A 131 -11.54 -7.22 21.77
CA VAL A 131 -12.90 -7.03 22.29
C VAL A 131 -13.86 -6.62 21.18
N VAL A 132 -13.47 -5.68 20.31
CA VAL A 132 -14.28 -5.26 19.16
C VAL A 132 -14.54 -6.43 18.21
N VAL A 133 -13.53 -7.24 17.89
CA VAL A 133 -13.69 -8.44 17.05
C VAL A 133 -14.64 -9.44 17.71
N PHE A 134 -14.54 -9.63 19.03
CA PHE A 134 -15.46 -10.49 19.78
C PHE A 134 -16.91 -9.96 19.72
N CYS A 135 -17.12 -8.67 19.96
CA CYS A 135 -18.45 -8.05 19.88
C CYS A 135 -19.04 -8.18 18.47
N LEU A 136 -18.26 -7.90 17.42
CA LEU A 136 -18.69 -8.06 16.02
C LEU A 136 -19.09 -9.51 15.73
N LYS A 137 -18.29 -10.48 16.20
CA LYS A 137 -18.57 -11.90 16.01
C LYS A 137 -19.91 -12.33 16.61
N VAL A 138 -20.34 -11.76 17.73
CA VAL A 138 -21.61 -12.14 18.38
C VAL A 138 -22.82 -11.87 17.48
N ILE A 139 -22.70 -10.91 16.55
CA ILE A 139 -23.80 -10.45 15.69
C ILE A 139 -23.65 -10.99 14.26
N MET A 140 -22.40 -11.23 13.83
CA MET A 140 -22.09 -11.61 12.46
C MET A 140 -22.38 -13.09 12.15
N GLU A 141 -23.07 -13.32 11.03
CA GLU A 141 -23.18 -14.64 10.42
C GLU A 141 -21.84 -15.11 9.83
N ARG A 142 -21.72 -16.42 9.57
CA ARG A 142 -20.52 -17.11 9.07
C ARG A 142 -19.88 -16.45 7.85
N THR A 143 -20.68 -15.98 6.90
CA THR A 143 -20.18 -15.32 5.68
C THR A 143 -19.50 -13.98 5.99
N ALA A 144 -20.06 -13.24 6.95
CA ALA A 144 -19.52 -11.98 7.44
C ALA A 144 -18.21 -12.20 8.22
N VAL A 145 -18.17 -13.24 9.08
CA VAL A 145 -16.96 -13.68 9.80
C VAL A 145 -15.82 -14.04 8.83
N ASN A 146 -16.11 -14.80 7.77
CA ASN A 146 -15.10 -15.21 6.80
C ASN A 146 -14.46 -14.04 6.06
N THR A 147 -15.24 -13.01 5.76
CA THR A 147 -14.75 -11.83 5.05
C THR A 147 -13.99 -10.90 5.98
N LEU A 148 -14.46 -10.73 7.21
CA LEU A 148 -13.72 -9.99 8.23
C LEU A 148 -12.36 -10.65 8.46
N THR A 149 -12.32 -11.98 8.51
CA THR A 149 -11.08 -12.73 8.59
C THR A 149 -10.19 -12.46 7.37
N LEU A 150 -10.74 -12.50 6.16
CA LEU A 150 -10.00 -12.18 4.94
C LEU A 150 -9.45 -10.74 4.98
N ALA A 151 -10.24 -9.77 5.42
CA ALA A 151 -9.83 -8.38 5.60
C ALA A 151 -8.65 -8.26 6.59
N LEU A 152 -8.67 -9.01 7.69
CA LEU A 152 -7.55 -9.07 8.64
C LEU A 152 -6.29 -9.69 8.01
N THR A 153 -6.41 -10.68 7.14
CA THR A 153 -5.24 -11.24 6.44
C THR A 153 -4.60 -10.21 5.50
N PHE A 154 -5.39 -9.42 4.77
CA PHE A 154 -4.88 -8.30 3.99
C PHE A 154 -4.30 -7.19 4.86
N ALA A 155 -4.85 -6.96 6.06
CA ALA A 155 -4.27 -6.04 7.04
C ALA A 155 -2.89 -6.50 7.52
N ILE A 156 -2.68 -7.81 7.73
CA ILE A 156 -1.37 -8.37 8.07
C ILE A 156 -0.38 -8.15 6.91
N ILE A 157 -0.80 -8.36 5.67
CA ILE A 157 0.04 -8.04 4.50
C ILE A 157 0.35 -6.54 4.47
N ALA A 158 -0.63 -5.67 4.76
CA ALA A 158 -0.42 -4.23 4.83
C ALA A 158 0.55 -3.81 5.97
N LEU A 159 0.67 -4.56 7.06
CA LEU A 159 1.70 -4.30 8.10
C LEU A 159 3.12 -4.41 7.53
N SER A 160 3.35 -5.30 6.56
CA SER A 160 4.64 -5.38 5.86
C SER A 160 4.97 -4.08 5.12
N LEU A 161 3.95 -3.42 4.55
CA LEU A 161 4.07 -2.16 3.82
C LEU A 161 4.28 -0.99 4.78
N VAL A 162 3.58 -0.97 5.92
CA VAL A 162 3.84 0.00 7.01
C VAL A 162 5.27 -0.14 7.53
N LEU A 163 5.78 -1.36 7.68
CA LEU A 163 7.14 -1.59 8.15
C LEU A 163 8.19 -1.04 7.17
N LEU A 164 8.05 -1.35 5.88
CA LEU A 164 9.07 -0.99 4.89
C LEU A 164 8.88 0.44 4.35
N THR A 165 7.70 0.73 3.83
CA THR A 165 7.40 2.04 3.23
C THR A 165 7.21 3.09 4.33
N GLY A 166 6.52 2.73 5.42
CA GLY A 166 6.25 3.63 6.53
C GLY A 166 7.49 3.94 7.36
N PHE A 167 8.17 2.92 7.89
CA PHE A 167 9.28 3.15 8.82
C PHE A 167 10.63 3.37 8.12
N ALA A 168 10.93 2.64 7.05
CA ALA A 168 12.21 2.79 6.33
C ALA A 168 12.15 3.76 5.14
N GLY A 169 10.96 4.11 4.65
CA GLY A 169 10.79 5.03 3.51
C GLY A 169 11.06 4.38 2.14
N GLU A 170 11.13 3.06 2.09
CA GLU A 170 11.41 2.30 0.87
C GLU A 170 10.12 1.67 0.33
N ILE A 171 9.80 1.93 -0.94
CA ILE A 171 8.55 1.47 -1.53
C ILE A 171 8.69 0.01 -1.98
N ASN A 172 7.74 -0.85 -1.59
CA ASN A 172 7.60 -2.21 -2.09
C ASN A 172 6.21 -2.42 -2.72
N LEU A 173 6.20 -2.76 -4.01
CA LEU A 173 5.00 -3.03 -4.78
C LEU A 173 4.70 -4.53 -4.95
N ALA A 174 5.55 -5.41 -4.42
CA ALA A 174 5.44 -6.87 -4.56
C ALA A 174 5.05 -7.61 -3.28
N ALA A 175 4.35 -6.96 -2.34
CA ALA A 175 3.93 -7.58 -1.08
C ALA A 175 3.14 -8.88 -1.30
N LEU A 176 2.18 -8.90 -2.24
CA LEU A 176 1.43 -10.12 -2.53
C LEU A 176 2.28 -11.21 -3.18
N SER A 177 3.31 -10.85 -3.95
CA SER A 177 4.22 -11.82 -4.56
C SER A 177 5.04 -12.56 -3.52
N PHE A 178 5.46 -11.89 -2.43
CA PHE A 178 6.05 -12.56 -1.27
C PHE A 178 5.04 -13.49 -0.58
N GLY A 179 3.78 -13.07 -0.49
CA GLY A 179 2.67 -13.93 -0.06
C GLY A 179 2.56 -15.22 -0.89
N ALA A 180 2.59 -15.11 -2.22
CA ALA A 180 2.50 -16.25 -3.13
C ALA A 180 3.63 -17.26 -2.92
N ILE A 181 4.87 -16.77 -2.74
CA ILE A 181 6.04 -17.61 -2.48
C ILE A 181 5.87 -18.34 -1.14
N ALA A 182 5.36 -17.67 -0.12
CA ALA A 182 5.06 -18.29 1.17
C ALA A 182 4.05 -19.43 1.04
N VAL A 183 2.98 -19.21 0.26
CA VAL A 183 1.91 -20.19 0.01
C VAL A 183 2.48 -21.45 -0.67
N ILE A 184 3.35 -21.28 -1.65
CA ILE A 184 4.02 -22.41 -2.32
C ILE A 184 4.87 -23.20 -1.31
N VAL A 185 5.64 -22.51 -0.45
CA VAL A 185 6.45 -23.18 0.59
C VAL A 185 5.58 -23.94 1.58
N VAL A 186 4.49 -23.34 2.06
CA VAL A 186 3.57 -24.02 2.98
C VAL A 186 2.89 -25.19 2.32
N TYR A 187 2.47 -25.09 1.07
CA TYR A 187 1.86 -26.19 0.34
C TYR A 187 2.74 -27.45 0.36
N HIS A 188 4.03 -27.30 0.05
CA HIS A 188 4.98 -28.42 -0.03
C HIS A 188 5.50 -28.91 1.31
N PHE A 189 5.84 -28.00 2.21
CA PHE A 189 6.61 -28.32 3.43
C PHE A 189 5.84 -28.06 4.73
N GLY A 190 4.64 -27.48 4.63
CA GLY A 190 3.84 -27.04 5.77
C GLY A 190 2.48 -27.70 5.90
N THR A 191 1.98 -28.38 4.86
CA THR A 191 0.73 -29.13 4.91
C THR A 191 0.98 -30.57 5.35
N THR A 192 0.20 -31.02 6.32
CA THR A 192 0.26 -32.39 6.85
C THR A 192 -1.14 -32.99 6.87
N GLY A 193 -1.26 -34.27 6.56
CA GLY A 193 -2.55 -34.96 6.43
C GLY A 193 -3.08 -34.95 5.00
N SER A 194 -4.24 -35.59 4.80
CA SER A 194 -4.89 -35.70 3.49
C SER A 194 -6.38 -35.41 3.59
N GLY A 195 -6.98 -34.86 2.54
CA GLY A 195 -8.41 -34.57 2.50
C GLY A 195 -8.84 -33.53 3.53
N THR A 196 -9.94 -33.80 4.26
CA THR A 196 -10.51 -32.89 5.26
C THR A 196 -9.67 -32.75 6.52
N ASP A 197 -8.74 -33.67 6.76
CA ASP A 197 -7.84 -33.67 7.91
C ASP A 197 -6.51 -32.97 7.63
N ALA A 198 -6.32 -32.48 6.41
CA ALA A 198 -5.18 -31.66 6.08
C ALA A 198 -5.16 -30.42 6.99
N ARG A 199 -4.00 -30.14 7.60
CA ARG A 199 -3.77 -28.97 8.45
C ARG A 199 -2.42 -28.34 8.14
N THR A 200 -2.37 -27.02 8.27
CA THR A 200 -1.11 -26.28 8.16
C THR A 200 -0.39 -26.30 9.50
N THR A 201 0.86 -26.76 9.52
CA THR A 201 1.67 -26.83 10.74
C THR A 201 2.34 -25.49 11.03
N LEU A 202 2.51 -25.14 12.31
CA LEU A 202 3.23 -23.92 12.73
C LEU A 202 4.65 -23.85 12.12
N TRP A 203 5.36 -24.97 12.08
CA TRP A 203 6.67 -25.08 11.43
C TRP A 203 6.65 -24.71 9.96
N GLY A 204 5.58 -25.06 9.23
CA GLY A 204 5.40 -24.66 7.84
C GLY A 204 5.29 -23.16 7.67
N ILE A 205 4.53 -22.49 8.55
CA ILE A 205 4.38 -21.03 8.55
C ILE A 205 5.72 -20.34 8.86
N LEU A 206 6.47 -20.85 9.85
CA LEU A 206 7.79 -20.33 10.21
C LEU A 206 8.80 -20.53 9.07
N LEU A 207 8.82 -21.71 8.45
CA LEU A 207 9.67 -21.99 7.30
C LEU A 207 9.34 -21.06 6.13
N ALA A 208 8.05 -20.86 5.84
CA ALA A 208 7.60 -19.93 4.80
C ALA A 208 8.02 -18.48 5.11
N ALA A 209 7.96 -18.05 6.37
CA ALA A 209 8.45 -16.74 6.79
C ALA A 209 9.97 -16.59 6.59
N VAL A 210 10.75 -17.63 6.89
CA VAL A 210 12.21 -17.63 6.68
C VAL A 210 12.57 -17.64 5.19
N VAL A 211 11.94 -18.51 4.40
CA VAL A 211 12.20 -18.58 2.94
C VAL A 211 11.83 -17.28 2.26
N THR A 212 10.68 -16.68 2.60
CA THR A 212 10.28 -15.39 2.05
C THR A 212 11.19 -14.25 2.50
N ALA A 213 11.69 -14.26 3.74
CA ALA A 213 12.72 -13.33 4.18
C ALA A 213 13.99 -13.46 3.34
N LEU A 214 14.46 -14.69 3.08
CA LEU A 214 15.66 -14.94 2.25
C LEU A 214 15.45 -14.50 0.81
N VAL A 215 14.31 -14.83 0.20
CA VAL A 215 13.96 -14.35 -1.15
C VAL A 215 13.91 -12.82 -1.17
N GLY A 216 13.30 -12.22 -0.15
CA GLY A 216 13.32 -10.78 0.07
C GLY A 216 14.74 -10.22 0.12
N ALA A 217 15.67 -10.87 0.84
CA ALA A 217 17.08 -10.47 0.88
C ALA A 217 17.73 -10.50 -0.51
N VAL A 218 17.52 -11.60 -1.26
CA VAL A 218 18.07 -11.78 -2.61
C VAL A 218 17.60 -10.68 -3.55
N ILE A 219 16.32 -10.30 -3.48
CA ILE A 219 15.76 -9.23 -4.31
C ILE A 219 16.21 -7.85 -3.80
N ALA A 220 16.34 -7.70 -2.49
CA ALA A 220 16.82 -6.46 -1.90
C ALA A 220 18.26 -6.17 -2.35
N LEU A 221 19.15 -7.15 -2.44
CA LEU A 221 20.57 -6.98 -2.81
C LEU A 221 20.81 -6.08 -4.03
N PRO A 222 20.27 -6.37 -5.23
CA PRO A 222 20.37 -5.47 -6.37
C PRO A 222 19.65 -4.15 -6.13
N ALA A 223 18.51 -4.21 -5.44
CA ALA A 223 17.66 -3.07 -5.16
C ALA A 223 18.28 -2.07 -4.15
N LEU A 224 19.29 -2.46 -3.37
CA LEU A 224 20.04 -1.60 -2.44
C LEU A 224 20.72 -0.43 -3.15
N ARG A 225 21.06 -0.60 -4.44
CA ARG A 225 21.66 0.45 -5.28
C ARG A 225 20.63 1.46 -5.76
N LEU A 226 19.35 1.10 -5.73
CA LEU A 226 18.23 1.91 -6.21
C LEU A 226 17.65 2.75 -5.08
N ARG A 227 17.00 3.87 -5.43
CA ARG A 227 16.33 4.75 -4.46
C ARG A 227 15.00 5.25 -5.00
N GLY A 228 14.04 5.44 -4.10
CA GLY A 228 12.75 6.07 -4.40
C GLY A 228 12.00 5.34 -5.51
N LEU A 229 11.67 6.06 -6.59
CA LEU A 229 10.90 5.53 -7.72
C LEU A 229 11.56 4.32 -8.37
N TYR A 230 12.89 4.28 -8.49
CA TYR A 230 13.57 3.15 -9.13
C TYR A 230 13.48 1.86 -8.30
N LEU A 231 13.49 1.98 -6.97
CA LEU A 231 13.26 0.84 -6.10
C LEU A 231 11.82 0.34 -6.24
N ALA A 232 10.85 1.25 -6.28
CA ALA A 232 9.44 0.90 -6.52
C ALA A 232 9.29 0.14 -7.84
N LEU A 233 9.88 0.65 -8.93
CA LEU A 233 9.86 0.00 -10.25
C LEU A 233 10.53 -1.38 -10.23
N ALA A 234 11.65 -1.56 -9.51
CA ALA A 234 12.29 -2.87 -9.38
C ALA A 234 11.40 -3.87 -8.64
N THR A 235 10.72 -3.45 -7.56
CA THR A 235 9.79 -4.32 -6.85
C THR A 235 8.55 -4.63 -7.69
N MET A 236 8.02 -3.67 -8.46
CA MET A 236 6.95 -3.93 -9.43
C MET A 236 7.40 -4.94 -10.50
N ALA A 237 8.63 -4.78 -11.02
CA ALA A 237 9.22 -5.70 -11.99
C ALA A 237 9.26 -7.13 -11.43
N PHE A 238 9.75 -7.28 -10.20
CA PHE A 238 9.75 -8.55 -9.50
C PHE A 238 8.32 -9.10 -9.29
N GLY A 239 7.37 -8.27 -8.86
CA GLY A 239 6.02 -8.74 -8.57
C GLY A 239 5.29 -9.28 -9.79
N VAL A 240 5.46 -8.62 -10.94
CA VAL A 240 4.89 -9.07 -12.23
C VAL A 240 5.63 -10.27 -12.76
N PHE A 241 6.95 -10.34 -12.61
CA PHE A 241 7.72 -11.54 -12.92
C PHE A 241 7.19 -12.76 -12.16
N VAL A 242 6.92 -12.61 -10.86
CA VAL A 242 6.30 -13.69 -10.07
C VAL A 242 4.91 -14.04 -10.61
N SER A 243 4.01 -13.06 -10.78
CA SER A 243 2.63 -13.36 -11.19
C SER A 243 2.53 -13.97 -12.59
N ARG A 244 3.35 -13.51 -13.54
CA ARG A 244 3.30 -13.92 -14.96
C ARG A 244 4.18 -15.12 -15.29
N MET A 245 5.35 -15.25 -14.65
CA MET A 245 6.27 -16.36 -14.93
C MET A 245 6.08 -17.50 -13.96
N VAL A 246 6.14 -17.22 -12.66
CA VAL A 246 6.22 -18.25 -11.62
C VAL A 246 4.85 -18.85 -11.38
N LEU A 247 3.82 -18.01 -11.14
CA LEU A 247 2.50 -18.51 -10.74
C LEU A 247 1.68 -19.08 -11.91
N THR A 248 2.06 -18.78 -13.15
CA THR A 248 1.38 -19.28 -14.35
C THR A 248 1.92 -20.66 -14.79
N GLU A 249 3.04 -21.11 -14.23
CA GLU A 249 3.60 -22.43 -14.51
C GLU A 249 2.74 -23.54 -13.87
N ARG A 250 2.15 -24.39 -14.72
CA ARG A 250 1.24 -25.47 -14.30
C ARG A 250 1.88 -26.86 -14.32
N ASN A 251 3.08 -26.99 -14.88
CA ASN A 251 3.72 -28.29 -15.05
C ASN A 251 4.50 -28.68 -13.80
N GLU A 252 4.46 -29.97 -13.48
CA GLU A 252 5.30 -30.54 -12.42
C GLU A 252 6.76 -30.53 -12.89
N ARG A 253 7.67 -30.07 -12.02
CA ARG A 253 9.11 -30.16 -12.28
C ARG A 253 9.79 -30.93 -11.16
N ASP A 254 10.72 -31.77 -11.55
CA ASP A 254 11.67 -32.37 -10.63
C ASP A 254 12.84 -31.40 -10.46
N ILE A 255 12.97 -30.79 -9.29
CA ILE A 255 14.07 -29.90 -8.94
C ILE A 255 14.84 -30.56 -7.80
N PHE A 256 16.07 -31.02 -8.07
CA PHE A 256 16.93 -31.72 -7.09
C PHE A 256 16.31 -32.97 -6.45
N GLY A 257 15.50 -33.75 -7.17
CA GLY A 257 14.86 -34.96 -6.65
C GLY A 257 13.57 -34.70 -5.86
N LEU A 258 13.14 -33.44 -5.76
CA LEU A 258 11.86 -33.05 -5.19
C LEU A 258 10.88 -32.73 -6.32
N LYS A 259 9.77 -33.46 -6.36
CA LYS A 259 8.63 -33.12 -7.22
C LYS A 259 8.02 -31.81 -6.72
N PHE A 260 8.31 -30.73 -7.43
CA PHE A 260 7.87 -29.39 -7.09
C PHE A 260 6.75 -28.95 -8.02
N THR A 261 5.63 -28.55 -7.43
CA THR A 261 4.44 -28.10 -8.15
C THR A 261 4.04 -26.70 -7.70
N ILE A 262 3.89 -25.75 -8.62
CA ILE A 262 3.55 -24.37 -8.24
C ILE A 262 2.04 -24.21 -8.18
N PHE A 263 1.33 -24.43 -9.28
CA PHE A 263 -0.12 -24.46 -9.33
C PHE A 263 -0.56 -25.61 -10.26
N THR A 264 -0.42 -26.85 -9.82
CA THR A 264 -0.93 -28.03 -10.56
C THR A 264 -2.46 -27.86 -10.69
N ALA A 265 -2.95 -27.70 -11.92
CA ALA A 265 -4.33 -27.30 -12.26
C ALA A 265 -4.74 -25.83 -11.97
N GLY A 266 -3.78 -24.93 -11.73
CA GLY A 266 -4.06 -23.50 -11.53
C GLY A 266 -4.58 -23.13 -10.13
N GLN A 267 -4.60 -24.09 -9.20
CA GLN A 267 -5.08 -23.90 -7.83
C GLN A 267 -4.15 -24.55 -6.80
N LEU A 268 -4.11 -23.98 -5.60
CA LEU A 268 -3.43 -24.53 -4.43
C LEU A 268 -4.40 -24.52 -3.26
N THR A 269 -4.55 -25.66 -2.58
CA THR A 269 -5.37 -25.76 -1.38
C THR A 269 -4.49 -25.67 -0.15
N ILE A 270 -4.72 -24.64 0.67
CA ILE A 270 -4.05 -24.45 1.95
C ILE A 270 -5.09 -24.64 3.06
N PRO A 271 -4.99 -25.71 3.85
CA PRO A 271 -5.89 -25.90 4.97
C PRO A 271 -5.58 -24.92 6.10
N LYS A 272 -6.58 -24.69 6.96
CA LYS A 272 -6.41 -23.88 8.17
C LYS A 272 -5.36 -24.49 9.11
N PRO A 273 -4.66 -23.66 9.89
CA PRO A 273 -3.56 -24.12 10.71
C PRO A 273 -4.03 -24.87 11.96
N LYS A 274 -3.19 -25.81 12.43
CA LYS A 274 -3.29 -26.45 13.73
C LYS A 274 -2.01 -26.17 14.51
N ILE A 275 -2.13 -25.51 15.66
CA ILE A 275 -0.98 -25.10 16.48
C ILE A 275 -1.02 -25.89 17.78
N GLY A 276 -0.24 -26.97 17.86
CA GLY A 276 -0.24 -27.87 19.01
C GLY A 276 -1.63 -28.49 19.23
N PRO A 277 -2.21 -28.38 20.45
CA PRO A 277 -3.54 -28.93 20.74
C PRO A 277 -4.70 -28.10 20.17
N PHE A 278 -4.46 -26.86 19.72
CA PHE A 278 -5.50 -25.97 19.22
C PHE A 278 -5.72 -26.15 17.72
N ASP A 279 -6.93 -26.58 17.32
CA ASP A 279 -7.36 -26.65 15.92
C ASP A 279 -8.12 -25.38 15.54
N PHE A 280 -7.63 -24.64 14.53
CA PHE A 280 -8.26 -23.42 14.03
C PHE A 280 -9.12 -23.68 12.79
N ASN A 281 -9.63 -24.91 12.59
CA ASN A 281 -10.54 -25.20 11.48
C ASN A 281 -11.87 -24.40 11.58
N SER A 282 -12.34 -24.14 12.81
CA SER A 282 -13.53 -23.32 13.04
C SER A 282 -13.33 -21.88 12.51
N PRO A 283 -14.28 -21.32 11.74
CA PRO A 283 -14.20 -19.93 11.27
C PRO A 283 -13.97 -18.92 12.39
N ASP A 284 -14.62 -19.12 13.54
CA ASP A 284 -14.51 -18.23 14.69
C ASP A 284 -13.12 -18.29 15.31
N ALA A 285 -12.58 -19.50 15.49
CA ALA A 285 -11.23 -19.70 16.03
C ALA A 285 -10.19 -19.06 15.09
N PHE A 286 -10.36 -19.21 13.79
CA PHE A 286 -9.45 -18.67 12.80
C PHE A 286 -9.51 -17.14 12.69
N LEU A 287 -10.70 -16.54 12.88
CA LEU A 287 -10.86 -15.08 13.03
C LEU A 287 -10.01 -14.56 14.19
N PHE A 288 -10.13 -15.18 15.37
CA PHE A 288 -9.36 -14.78 16.55
C PHE A 288 -7.86 -15.01 16.39
N LEU A 289 -7.46 -16.07 15.66
CA LEU A 289 -6.05 -16.29 15.30
C LEU A 289 -5.52 -15.15 14.43
N CYS A 290 -6.23 -14.76 13.38
CA CYS A 290 -5.80 -13.67 12.49
C CYS A 290 -5.77 -12.31 13.21
N ALA A 291 -6.78 -12.03 14.05
CA ALA A 291 -6.81 -10.83 14.88
C ALA A 291 -5.64 -10.80 15.88
N GLY A 292 -5.42 -11.90 16.59
CA GLY A 292 -4.30 -12.03 17.53
C GLY A 292 -2.94 -11.90 16.84
N LEU A 293 -2.77 -12.50 15.66
CA LEU A 293 -1.55 -12.41 14.87
C LEU A 293 -1.29 -10.96 14.41
N PHE A 294 -2.31 -10.24 13.95
CA PHE A 294 -2.20 -8.82 13.62
C PHE A 294 -1.76 -8.00 14.83
N VAL A 295 -2.35 -8.23 16.01
CA VAL A 295 -1.99 -7.55 17.26
C VAL A 295 -0.56 -7.84 17.67
N VAL A 296 -0.13 -9.11 17.62
CA VAL A 296 1.24 -9.52 17.98
C VAL A 296 2.27 -8.86 17.06
N ILE A 297 2.06 -8.89 15.74
CA ILE A 297 2.96 -8.24 14.78
C ILE A 297 2.94 -6.72 14.99
N GLY A 298 1.76 -6.12 15.20
CA GLY A 298 1.62 -4.70 15.48
C GLY A 298 2.40 -4.26 16.73
N ILE A 299 2.27 -4.98 17.85
CA ILE A 299 3.04 -4.71 19.08
C ILE A 299 4.54 -4.88 18.83
N GLY A 300 4.94 -5.92 18.08
CA GLY A 300 6.32 -6.13 17.66
C GLY A 300 6.88 -4.95 16.86
N MET A 301 6.07 -4.36 15.97
CA MET A 301 6.44 -3.15 15.22
C MET A 301 6.57 -1.91 16.13
N VAL A 302 5.71 -1.75 17.15
CA VAL A 302 5.85 -0.67 18.14
C VAL A 302 7.14 -0.83 18.93
N TYR A 303 7.46 -2.05 19.39
CA TYR A 303 8.71 -2.34 20.08
C TYR A 303 9.93 -2.05 19.19
N LEU A 304 9.89 -2.50 17.93
CA LEU A 304 10.94 -2.24 16.94
C LEU A 304 11.15 -0.73 16.74
N ARG A 305 10.06 0.06 16.68
CA ARG A 305 10.12 1.51 16.48
C ARG A 305 10.75 2.25 17.67
N HIS A 306 10.52 1.80 18.90
CA HIS A 306 11.15 2.36 20.11
C HIS A 306 12.60 1.89 20.31
N SER A 307 13.00 0.78 19.68
CA SER A 307 14.35 0.25 19.77
C SER A 307 15.41 1.14 19.09
N GLY A 308 16.69 0.89 19.41
CA GLY A 308 17.80 1.55 18.70
C GLY A 308 17.82 1.26 17.20
N TYR A 309 17.31 0.10 16.76
CA TYR A 309 17.14 -0.22 15.35
C TYR A 309 16.08 0.68 14.68
N GLY A 310 14.96 0.93 15.37
CA GLY A 310 13.92 1.86 14.89
C GLY A 310 14.43 3.29 14.73
N ARG A 311 15.25 3.78 15.68
CA ARG A 311 15.90 5.11 15.56
C ARG A 311 16.82 5.19 14.35
N ARG A 312 17.58 4.12 14.07
CA ARG A 312 18.44 4.02 12.89
C ARG A 312 17.65 4.01 11.58
N LEU A 313 16.50 3.32 11.54
CA LEU A 313 15.60 3.35 10.39
C LEU A 313 15.01 4.74 10.16
N ALA A 314 14.59 5.43 11.21
CA ALA A 314 14.09 6.80 11.10
C ALA A 314 15.17 7.75 10.54
N ALA A 315 16.41 7.67 11.06
CA ALA A 315 17.52 8.45 10.52
C ALA A 315 17.81 8.14 9.03
N MET A 316 17.74 6.86 8.65
CA MET A 316 17.90 6.43 7.26
C MET A 316 16.77 6.96 6.36
N LYS A 317 15.53 6.96 6.85
CA LYS A 317 14.35 7.48 6.13
C LYS A 317 14.47 8.99 5.89
N ASP A 318 14.97 9.73 6.88
CA ASP A 318 15.14 11.18 6.81
C ASP A 318 16.27 11.56 5.83
N SER A 319 17.47 10.97 6.01
CA SER A 319 18.59 11.18 5.10
C SER A 319 19.51 9.96 5.07
N PRO A 320 19.45 9.14 4.00
CA PRO A 320 20.38 8.03 3.81
C PRO A 320 21.84 8.50 3.69
N ALA A 321 22.06 9.70 3.16
CA ALA A 321 23.40 10.27 3.00
C ALA A 321 24.00 10.67 4.36
N ALA A 322 23.23 11.37 5.21
CA ALA A 322 23.69 11.73 6.56
C ALA A 322 23.87 10.49 7.46
N SER A 323 23.01 9.47 7.30
CA SER A 323 23.19 8.21 8.03
C SER A 323 24.52 7.53 7.69
N ALA A 324 24.95 7.61 6.42
CA ALA A 324 26.23 7.03 5.99
C ALA A 324 27.44 7.80 6.55
N THR A 325 27.36 9.13 6.69
CA THR A 325 28.44 9.94 7.30
C THR A 325 28.59 9.69 8.80
N LEU A 326 27.51 9.29 9.48
CA LEU A 326 27.52 8.85 10.88
C LEU A 326 28.02 7.41 11.08
N GLY A 327 28.59 6.78 10.04
CA GLY A 327 29.14 5.42 10.10
C GLY A 327 28.09 4.30 10.11
N MET A 328 26.82 4.60 9.85
CA MET A 328 25.76 3.59 9.81
C MET A 328 25.79 2.84 8.48
N SER A 329 25.75 1.51 8.53
CA SER A 329 25.65 0.68 7.34
C SER A 329 24.22 0.66 6.79
N VAL A 330 23.92 1.59 5.87
CA VAL A 330 22.62 1.70 5.17
C VAL A 330 22.22 0.38 4.50
N VAL A 331 23.20 -0.33 3.91
CA VAL A 331 22.99 -1.64 3.26
C VAL A 331 22.39 -2.67 4.21
N ARG A 332 22.99 -2.84 5.41
CA ARG A 332 22.50 -3.83 6.39
C ARG A 332 21.09 -3.47 6.87
N LEU A 333 20.83 -2.18 7.12
CA LEU A 333 19.51 -1.70 7.55
C LEU A 333 18.42 -1.96 6.51
N LYS A 334 18.69 -1.62 5.24
CA LYS A 334 17.77 -1.87 4.12
C LYS A 334 17.51 -3.36 3.91
N LEU A 335 18.56 -4.18 3.94
CA LEU A 335 18.43 -5.62 3.75
C LEU A 335 17.62 -6.26 4.88
N SER A 336 17.92 -5.95 6.15
CA SER A 336 17.19 -6.50 7.29
C SER A 336 15.72 -6.07 7.32
N ILE A 337 15.40 -4.81 7.01
CA ILE A 337 14.01 -4.37 7.01
C ILE A 337 13.22 -4.96 5.84
N PHE A 338 13.85 -5.16 4.69
CA PHE A 338 13.21 -5.81 3.54
C PHE A 338 12.95 -7.28 3.82
N MET A 339 13.88 -7.99 4.47
CA MET A 339 13.68 -9.36 4.96
C MET A 339 12.49 -9.47 5.92
N MET A 340 12.42 -8.59 6.93
CA MET A 340 11.32 -8.58 7.90
C MET A 340 9.98 -8.27 7.23
N SER A 341 9.95 -7.31 6.30
CA SER A 341 8.75 -6.97 5.53
C SER A 341 8.29 -8.16 4.68
N ALA A 342 9.19 -8.78 3.91
CA ALA A 342 8.88 -9.95 3.09
C ALA A 342 8.35 -11.12 3.93
N ALA A 343 8.91 -11.36 5.13
CA ALA A 343 8.42 -12.36 6.06
C ALA A 343 6.99 -12.09 6.53
N ILE A 344 6.67 -10.85 6.93
CA ILE A 344 5.32 -10.45 7.37
C ILE A 344 4.32 -10.58 6.22
N ALA A 345 4.71 -10.14 5.01
CA ALA A 345 3.90 -10.29 3.80
C ALA A 345 3.64 -11.77 3.47
N GLY A 346 4.67 -12.61 3.64
CA GLY A 346 4.58 -14.06 3.49
C GLY A 346 3.58 -14.69 4.45
N ILE A 347 3.70 -14.40 5.76
CA ILE A 347 2.77 -14.88 6.79
C ILE A 347 1.34 -14.45 6.47
N GLY A 348 1.13 -13.17 6.11
CA GLY A 348 -0.17 -12.66 5.70
C GLY A 348 -0.75 -13.39 4.48
N GLY A 349 0.09 -13.69 3.48
CA GLY A 349 -0.30 -14.47 2.29
C GLY A 349 -0.70 -15.91 2.61
N VAL A 350 0.00 -16.58 3.53
CA VAL A 350 -0.38 -17.93 4.00
C VAL A 350 -1.73 -17.89 4.71
N MET A 351 -1.94 -16.92 5.61
CA MET A 351 -3.22 -16.78 6.32
C MET A 351 -4.36 -16.45 5.34
N MET A 352 -4.11 -15.60 4.34
CA MET A 352 -5.07 -15.30 3.28
C MET A 352 -5.45 -16.57 2.51
N ALA A 353 -4.47 -17.38 2.12
CA ALA A 353 -4.75 -18.62 1.41
C ALA A 353 -5.47 -19.66 2.29
N ALA A 354 -5.12 -19.76 3.57
CA ALA A 354 -5.83 -20.59 4.54
C ALA A 354 -7.29 -20.14 4.75
N GLN A 355 -7.57 -18.83 4.65
CA GLN A 355 -8.94 -18.31 4.74
C GLN A 355 -9.77 -18.63 3.50
N ILE A 356 -9.18 -18.48 2.32
CA ILE A 356 -9.85 -18.78 1.04
C ILE A 356 -10.00 -20.30 0.86
N GLY A 357 -9.10 -21.10 1.45
CA GLY A 357 -9.05 -22.55 1.34
C GLY A 357 -8.36 -22.99 0.06
N THR A 358 -8.90 -22.62 -1.09
CA THR A 358 -8.30 -22.90 -2.41
C THR A 358 -8.04 -21.61 -3.16
N VAL A 359 -6.76 -21.27 -3.32
CA VAL A 359 -6.31 -20.06 -4.00
C VAL A 359 -5.88 -20.35 -5.43
N ASN A 360 -6.07 -19.37 -6.31
CA ASN A 360 -5.52 -19.35 -7.66
C ASN A 360 -4.46 -18.23 -7.78
N SER A 361 -3.76 -18.19 -8.91
CA SER A 361 -2.74 -17.17 -9.19
C SER A 361 -3.25 -15.74 -9.12
N ASP A 362 -4.54 -15.51 -9.41
CA ASP A 362 -5.14 -14.17 -9.50
C ASP A 362 -5.20 -13.46 -8.14
N ARG A 363 -5.19 -14.21 -7.02
CA ARG A 363 -5.15 -13.64 -5.67
C ARG A 363 -3.80 -12.99 -5.31
N PHE A 364 -2.78 -13.17 -6.15
CA PHE A 364 -1.45 -12.62 -5.96
C PHE A 364 -1.02 -11.69 -7.10
N ASP A 365 -1.99 -11.13 -7.82
CA ASP A 365 -1.71 -10.23 -8.93
C ASP A 365 -1.10 -8.89 -8.47
N ILE A 366 -0.29 -8.30 -9.35
CA ILE A 366 0.38 -7.02 -9.10
C ILE A 366 -0.63 -5.89 -8.91
N LEU A 367 -1.74 -5.87 -9.66
CA LEU A 367 -2.73 -4.78 -9.56
C LEU A 367 -3.38 -4.76 -8.18
N LEU A 368 -3.63 -5.94 -7.60
CA LEU A 368 -4.13 -6.05 -6.24
C LEU A 368 -3.08 -5.57 -5.21
N SER A 369 -1.80 -5.88 -5.45
CA SER A 369 -0.68 -5.42 -4.59
C SER A 369 -0.51 -3.90 -4.65
N LEU A 370 -0.64 -3.30 -5.84
CA LEU A 370 -0.65 -1.84 -6.03
C LEU A 370 -1.83 -1.19 -5.32
N SER A 371 -3.03 -1.74 -5.47
CA SER A 371 -4.23 -1.27 -4.77
C SER A 371 -4.07 -1.34 -3.25
N LEU A 372 -3.52 -2.45 -2.73
CA LEU A 372 -3.24 -2.59 -1.30
C LEU A 372 -2.23 -1.53 -0.83
N MET A 373 -1.15 -1.30 -1.58
CA MET A 373 -0.18 -0.26 -1.27
C MET A 373 -0.81 1.14 -1.28
N MET A 374 -1.61 1.46 -2.29
CA MET A 374 -2.29 2.75 -2.39
C MET A 374 -3.25 2.98 -1.23
N ILE A 375 -4.08 1.98 -0.88
CA ILE A 375 -5.02 2.11 0.24
C ILE A 375 -4.26 2.16 1.57
N THR A 376 -3.13 1.47 1.72
CA THR A 376 -2.29 1.57 2.92
C THR A 376 -1.66 2.95 3.05
N VAL A 377 -1.23 3.54 1.94
CA VAL A 377 -0.73 4.91 1.87
C VAL A 377 -1.83 5.90 2.24
N VAL A 378 -2.99 5.79 1.59
CA VAL A 378 -4.23 6.54 1.90
C VAL A 378 -4.62 6.41 3.37
N GLY A 379 -4.61 5.21 3.93
CA GLY A 379 -4.92 4.97 5.34
C GLY A 379 -3.92 5.60 6.29
N GLY A 380 -2.69 5.86 5.84
CA GLY A 380 -1.61 6.41 6.64
C GLY A 380 -0.49 5.39 6.81
N ILE A 381 0.48 5.42 5.88
CA ILE A 381 1.56 4.43 5.78
C ILE A 381 2.46 4.36 7.02
N GLY A 382 2.49 5.41 7.86
CA GLY A 382 3.27 5.45 9.10
C GLY A 382 2.55 4.88 10.33
N TYR A 383 1.28 4.49 10.21
CA TYR A 383 0.46 4.00 11.32
C TYR A 383 0.13 2.52 11.16
N ILE A 384 0.21 1.76 12.25
CA ILE A 384 -0.22 0.34 12.30
C ILE A 384 -1.73 0.24 12.05
N SER A 385 -2.51 1.19 12.56
CA SER A 385 -3.94 1.31 12.27
C SER A 385 -4.23 1.61 10.80
N GLY A 386 -3.28 2.22 10.06
CA GLY A 386 -3.36 2.39 8.61
C GLY A 386 -3.36 1.05 7.86
N ALA A 387 -2.63 0.05 8.35
CA ALA A 387 -2.68 -1.31 7.81
C ALA A 387 -4.04 -1.99 8.06
N LEU A 388 -4.60 -1.81 9.27
CA LEU A 388 -5.94 -2.31 9.60
C LEU A 388 -7.00 -1.67 8.70
N PHE A 389 -6.93 -0.35 8.54
CA PHE A 389 -7.79 0.39 7.62
C PHE A 389 -7.67 -0.14 6.20
N ALA A 390 -6.46 -0.43 5.71
CA ALA A 390 -6.27 -0.92 4.36
C ALA A 390 -6.92 -2.28 4.10
N GLY A 391 -6.76 -3.23 5.03
CA GLY A 391 -7.40 -4.54 4.92
C GLY A 391 -8.92 -4.47 4.97
N LEU A 392 -9.47 -3.70 5.93
CA LEU A 392 -10.92 -3.48 6.06
C LEU A 392 -11.50 -2.73 4.86
N PHE A 393 -10.85 -1.67 4.39
CA PHE A 393 -11.34 -0.88 3.28
C PHE A 393 -11.28 -1.66 1.96
N LEU A 394 -10.20 -2.39 1.69
CA LEU A 394 -10.07 -3.15 0.45
C LEU A 394 -11.07 -4.31 0.39
N ILE A 395 -11.20 -5.10 1.46
CA ILE A 395 -12.02 -6.31 1.45
C ILE A 395 -13.44 -6.04 1.94
N ALA A 396 -13.59 -5.51 3.15
CA ALA A 396 -14.90 -5.36 3.78
C ALA A 396 -15.74 -4.23 3.16
N PHE A 397 -15.09 -3.19 2.60
CA PHE A 397 -15.80 -2.10 1.91
C PHE A 397 -15.80 -2.28 0.39
N VAL A 398 -14.64 -2.17 -0.29
CA VAL A 398 -14.59 -2.13 -1.76
C VAL A 398 -15.11 -3.42 -2.40
N GLN A 399 -14.57 -4.59 -2.01
CA GLN A 399 -14.98 -5.87 -2.61
C GLN A 399 -16.45 -6.21 -2.31
N MET A 400 -16.94 -5.91 -1.11
CA MET A 400 -18.33 -6.21 -0.75
C MET A 400 -19.33 -5.24 -1.38
N LEU A 401 -18.95 -3.97 -1.53
CA LEU A 401 -19.75 -2.99 -2.25
C LEU A 401 -19.86 -3.38 -3.74
N ASP A 402 -18.77 -3.83 -4.36
CA ASP A 402 -18.78 -4.37 -5.72
C ASP A 402 -19.76 -5.54 -5.88
N LEU A 403 -19.71 -6.53 -4.97
CA LEU A 403 -20.62 -7.69 -5.00
C LEU A 403 -22.09 -7.28 -4.78
N THR A 404 -22.33 -6.34 -3.87
CA THR A 404 -23.69 -5.85 -3.56
C THR A 404 -24.29 -5.09 -4.75
N LEU A 405 -23.51 -4.21 -5.38
CA LEU A 405 -23.96 -3.48 -6.57
C LEU A 405 -24.20 -4.42 -7.76
N LYS A 406 -23.36 -5.43 -7.97
CA LYS A 406 -23.59 -6.47 -8.98
C LYS A 406 -24.87 -7.26 -8.72
N LYS A 407 -25.15 -7.59 -7.45
CA LYS A 407 -26.41 -8.23 -7.09
C LYS A 407 -27.61 -7.34 -7.42
N PHE A 408 -27.56 -6.05 -7.08
CA PHE A 408 -28.63 -5.11 -7.43
C PHE A 408 -28.78 -4.90 -8.94
N ALA A 409 -27.70 -4.99 -9.71
CA ALA A 409 -27.78 -4.94 -11.18
C ALA A 409 -28.62 -6.10 -11.74
N VAL A 410 -28.52 -7.29 -11.12
CA VAL A 410 -29.32 -8.48 -11.49
C VAL A 410 -30.76 -8.37 -10.96
N ASP A 411 -30.94 -7.98 -9.70
CA ASP A 411 -32.25 -7.88 -9.05
C ASP A 411 -33.13 -6.77 -9.69
N TYR A 412 -32.51 -5.67 -10.13
CA TYR A 412 -33.15 -4.51 -10.75
C TYR A 412 -32.68 -4.32 -12.18
N SER A 413 -33.06 -5.23 -13.08
CA SER A 413 -32.63 -5.23 -14.48
C SER A 413 -32.91 -3.91 -15.23
N SER A 414 -33.95 -3.16 -14.86
CA SER A 414 -34.25 -1.85 -15.44
C SER A 414 -33.21 -0.76 -15.12
N LEU A 415 -32.44 -0.93 -14.04
CA LEU A 415 -31.39 -0.03 -13.58
C LEU A 415 -29.99 -0.64 -13.69
N GLU A 416 -29.85 -1.77 -14.41
CA GLU A 416 -28.60 -2.54 -14.53
C GLU A 416 -27.42 -1.63 -14.92
N ALA A 417 -27.59 -0.79 -15.94
CA ALA A 417 -26.55 0.12 -16.43
C ALA A 417 -26.05 1.10 -15.34
N ILE A 418 -26.95 1.58 -14.48
CA ILE A 418 -26.60 2.49 -13.39
C ILE A 418 -25.79 1.75 -12.31
N PHE A 419 -26.22 0.54 -11.93
CA PHE A 419 -25.47 -0.26 -10.97
C PHE A 419 -24.10 -0.69 -11.51
N LEU A 420 -24.00 -1.07 -12.79
CA LEU A 420 -22.72 -1.39 -13.44
C LEU A 420 -21.80 -0.17 -13.57
N PHE A 421 -22.35 1.03 -13.76
CA PHE A 421 -21.59 2.27 -13.67
C PHE A 421 -20.98 2.45 -12.27
N PHE A 422 -21.76 2.25 -11.20
CA PHE A 422 -21.24 2.32 -9.83
C PHE A 422 -20.22 1.23 -9.52
N VAL A 423 -20.39 0.00 -10.04
CA VAL A 423 -19.38 -1.07 -9.96
C VAL A 423 -18.05 -0.61 -10.57
N SER A 424 -18.11 -0.01 -11.75
CA SER A 424 -16.93 0.54 -12.42
C SER A 424 -16.30 1.68 -11.60
N ALA A 425 -17.11 2.56 -11.03
CA ALA A 425 -16.65 3.63 -10.15
C ALA A 425 -15.95 3.09 -8.89
N VAL A 426 -16.51 2.06 -8.25
CA VAL A 426 -15.95 1.39 -7.07
C VAL A 426 -14.58 0.78 -7.37
N THR A 427 -14.42 0.20 -8.56
CA THR A 427 -13.15 -0.40 -8.99
C THR A 427 -12.01 0.63 -9.09
N VAL A 428 -12.32 1.89 -9.43
CA VAL A 428 -11.33 2.98 -9.56
C VAL A 428 -11.17 3.77 -8.24
N LEU A 429 -12.00 3.54 -7.22
CA LEU A 429 -11.92 4.24 -5.93
C LEU A 429 -10.52 4.23 -5.31
N PRO A 430 -9.78 3.11 -5.24
CA PRO A 430 -8.44 3.12 -4.64
C PRO A 430 -7.50 4.12 -5.33
N ALA A 431 -7.61 4.25 -6.66
CA ALA A 431 -6.80 5.17 -7.45
C ALA A 431 -7.23 6.63 -7.26
N THR A 432 -8.53 6.93 -7.23
CA THR A 432 -9.02 8.30 -7.04
C THR A 432 -8.73 8.82 -5.64
N ILE A 433 -8.83 7.97 -4.61
CA ILE A 433 -8.48 8.35 -3.24
C ILE A 433 -6.97 8.65 -3.14
N GLY A 434 -6.14 7.94 -3.90
CA GLY A 434 -4.70 8.24 -4.02
C GLY A 434 -4.40 9.67 -4.49
N ILE A 435 -5.28 10.32 -5.25
CA ILE A 435 -5.11 11.72 -5.67
C ILE A 435 -5.25 12.68 -4.46
N THR A 436 -6.04 12.30 -3.45
CA THR A 436 -6.27 13.13 -2.26
C THR A 436 -5.06 13.22 -1.33
N MET A 437 -4.10 12.28 -1.44
CA MET A 437 -2.82 12.31 -0.71
C MET A 437 -2.00 13.57 -0.97
N GLY A 438 -2.15 14.21 -2.14
CA GLY A 438 -1.51 15.50 -2.40
C GLY A 438 -1.98 16.62 -1.48
N LYS A 439 -3.18 16.49 -0.90
CA LYS A 439 -3.75 17.43 0.09
C LYS A 439 -3.56 16.96 1.53
N ASN A 440 -3.62 15.65 1.77
CA ASN A 440 -3.43 15.06 3.08
C ASN A 440 -2.34 13.96 3.06
N PRO A 441 -1.08 14.30 3.33
CA PRO A 441 0.02 13.32 3.31
C PRO A 441 0.02 12.38 4.54
N SER A 442 -0.62 12.74 5.66
CA SER A 442 -0.64 11.90 6.87
C SER A 442 -1.63 10.74 6.81
N GLY A 443 -2.59 10.80 5.88
CA GLY A 443 -3.55 9.73 5.59
C GLY A 443 -4.88 9.86 6.35
N ALA A 444 -5.87 9.08 5.92
CA ALA A 444 -7.23 9.09 6.44
C ALA A 444 -7.29 8.72 7.93
N VAL A 445 -6.44 7.82 8.42
CA VAL A 445 -6.47 7.44 9.84
C VAL A 445 -6.03 8.58 10.75
N SER A 446 -5.12 9.47 10.33
CA SER A 446 -4.81 10.65 11.15
C SER A 446 -6.03 11.56 11.26
N ASP A 447 -6.74 11.79 10.16
CA ASP A 447 -7.94 12.63 10.14
C ASP A 447 -9.07 12.02 10.98
N ILE A 448 -9.22 10.69 10.92
CA ILE A 448 -10.20 9.97 11.74
C ILE A 448 -9.87 10.14 13.22
N VAL A 449 -8.61 9.94 13.62
CA VAL A 449 -8.19 10.06 15.02
C VAL A 449 -8.34 11.50 15.51
N GLU A 450 -7.92 12.49 14.73
CA GLU A 450 -8.09 13.91 15.08
C GLU A 450 -9.58 14.29 15.16
N GLY A 451 -10.40 13.80 14.23
CA GLY A 451 -11.85 13.98 14.25
C GLY A 451 -12.50 13.33 15.48
N LEU A 452 -12.05 12.14 15.88
CA LEU A 452 -12.51 11.46 17.10
C LEU A 452 -12.11 12.22 18.36
N ASP A 453 -10.87 12.73 18.42
CA ASP A 453 -10.40 13.56 19.54
C ASP A 453 -11.21 14.86 19.66
N GLN A 454 -11.60 15.47 18.54
CA GLN A 454 -12.48 16.65 18.50
C GLN A 454 -13.92 16.30 18.92
N ILE A 455 -14.48 15.22 18.39
CA ILE A 455 -15.84 14.77 18.74
C ILE A 455 -15.94 14.42 20.22
N LYS A 456 -14.90 13.81 20.80
CA LYS A 456 -14.85 13.47 22.23
C LYS A 456 -14.99 14.70 23.14
N GLN A 457 -14.59 15.88 22.68
CA GLN A 457 -14.78 17.13 23.43
C GLN A 457 -16.23 17.63 23.37
N SER A 458 -16.96 17.30 22.29
CA SER A 458 -18.38 17.62 22.12
C SER A 458 -19.29 16.46 22.51
N LYS A 459 -19.78 16.47 23.75
CA LYS A 459 -20.78 15.50 24.24
C LYS A 459 -21.92 15.18 23.25
N PRO A 460 -22.60 16.15 22.61
CA PRO A 460 -23.73 15.83 21.72
C PRO A 460 -23.30 15.02 20.49
N LEU A 461 -22.17 15.34 19.85
CA LEU A 461 -21.73 14.60 18.66
C LEU A 461 -21.24 13.19 19.00
N MET A 462 -20.61 13.04 20.17
CA MET A 462 -20.23 11.72 20.67
C MET A 462 -21.46 10.84 20.92
N PHE A 463 -22.51 11.38 21.56
CA PHE A 463 -23.77 10.67 21.74
C PHE A 463 -24.46 10.36 20.41
N THR A 464 -24.42 11.25 19.41
CA THR A 464 -24.99 10.94 18.10
C THR A 464 -24.22 9.85 17.37
N MET A 465 -22.89 9.82 17.47
CA MET A 465 -22.07 8.80 16.81
C MET A 465 -22.31 7.43 17.43
N ILE A 466 -22.30 7.35 18.77
CA ILE A 466 -22.59 6.11 19.52
C ILE A 466 -24.04 5.69 19.30
N GLY A 467 -24.98 6.63 19.32
CA GLY A 467 -26.41 6.37 19.07
C GLY A 467 -26.68 5.85 17.67
N LEU A 468 -25.99 6.38 16.65
CA LEU A 468 -26.09 5.88 15.27
C LEU A 468 -25.53 4.46 15.16
N GLU A 469 -24.38 4.19 15.80
CA GLU A 469 -23.81 2.84 15.83
C GLU A 469 -24.73 1.85 16.56
N ALA A 470 -25.29 2.25 17.70
CA ALA A 470 -26.25 1.44 18.45
C ALA A 470 -27.54 1.20 17.66
N ALA A 471 -28.01 2.16 16.87
CA ALA A 471 -29.15 1.99 15.98
C ALA A 471 -28.84 1.02 14.83
N ILE A 472 -27.68 1.15 14.18
CA ILE A 472 -27.21 0.22 13.14
C ILE A 472 -27.10 -1.20 13.71
N TRP A 473 -26.55 -1.32 14.92
CA TRP A 473 -26.47 -2.58 15.65
C TRP A 473 -27.86 -3.17 15.95
N ALA A 474 -28.78 -2.37 16.50
CA ALA A 474 -30.12 -2.83 16.83
C ALA A 474 -30.92 -3.27 15.60
N LEU A 475 -30.79 -2.56 14.48
CA LEU A 475 -31.41 -2.93 13.20
C LEU A 475 -30.86 -4.25 12.65
N THR A 476 -29.59 -4.54 12.91
CA THR A 476 -28.97 -5.81 12.52
C THR A 476 -29.41 -6.93 13.45
N ALA A 477 -29.47 -6.67 14.76
CA ALA A 477 -29.98 -7.62 15.75
C ALA A 477 -31.46 -7.95 15.55
N ALA A 478 -32.25 -7.02 15.02
CA ALA A 478 -33.65 -7.20 14.64
C ALA A 478 -33.83 -7.81 13.24
N GLU A 479 -32.74 -8.22 12.58
CA GLU A 479 -32.73 -8.81 11.23
C GLU A 479 -33.34 -7.92 10.12
N VAL A 480 -33.50 -6.62 10.39
CA VAL A 480 -34.00 -5.63 9.42
C VAL A 480 -32.94 -5.34 8.36
N ILE A 481 -31.68 -5.30 8.79
CA ILE A 481 -30.53 -5.00 7.95
C ILE A 481 -29.62 -6.24 7.89
N THR A 482 -29.17 -6.59 6.69
CA THR A 482 -28.21 -7.68 6.51
C THR A 482 -26.85 -7.34 7.14
N ASN A 483 -26.11 -8.37 7.55
CA ASN A 483 -24.77 -8.21 8.13
C ASN A 483 -23.79 -7.42 7.24
N TRP A 484 -24.02 -7.39 5.92
CA TRP A 484 -23.21 -6.60 4.99
C TRP A 484 -23.51 -5.12 5.04
N ASN A 485 -24.79 -4.78 5.04
CA ASN A 485 -25.22 -3.40 5.19
C ASN A 485 -24.78 -2.87 6.56
N PHE A 486 -24.78 -3.71 7.60
CA PHE A 486 -24.16 -3.38 8.89
C PHE A 486 -22.69 -2.98 8.75
N VAL A 487 -21.84 -3.84 8.16
CA VAL A 487 -20.40 -3.56 8.01
C VAL A 487 -20.14 -2.28 7.21
N ILE A 488 -20.87 -2.08 6.11
CA ILE A 488 -20.71 -0.90 5.26
C ILE A 488 -21.14 0.37 6.02
N LEU A 489 -22.30 0.35 6.69
CA LEU A 489 -22.80 1.49 7.45
C LEU A 489 -21.91 1.82 8.66
N THR A 490 -21.41 0.81 9.38
CA THR A 490 -20.44 0.98 10.47
C THR A 490 -19.14 1.58 9.95
N LEU A 491 -18.60 1.13 8.81
CA LEU A 491 -17.39 1.73 8.24
C LEU A 491 -17.64 3.18 7.79
N ILE A 492 -18.79 3.47 7.19
CA ILE A 492 -19.17 4.85 6.83
C ILE A 492 -19.28 5.71 8.09
N ASN A 493 -19.93 5.23 9.15
CA ASN A 493 -20.06 5.95 10.40
C ASN A 493 -18.68 6.22 11.02
N LEU A 494 -17.84 5.19 11.15
CA LEU A 494 -16.51 5.28 11.78
C LEU A 494 -15.51 6.15 10.99
N ILE A 495 -15.66 6.24 9.67
CA ILE A 495 -14.76 7.02 8.82
C ILE A 495 -15.30 8.43 8.60
N LEU A 496 -16.54 8.55 8.11
CA LEU A 496 -17.09 9.81 7.61
C LEU A 496 -17.51 10.75 8.74
N VAL A 497 -18.11 10.23 9.82
CA VAL A 497 -18.61 11.07 10.92
C VAL A 497 -17.47 11.80 11.63
N PRO A 498 -16.33 11.16 11.99
CA PRO A 498 -15.18 11.87 12.54
C PRO A 498 -14.61 12.94 11.61
N ILE A 499 -14.46 12.62 10.33
CA ILE A 499 -13.85 13.54 9.35
C ILE A 499 -14.74 14.76 9.10
N VAL A 500 -16.05 14.54 8.90
CA VAL A 500 -17.01 15.62 8.60
C VAL A 500 -17.37 16.38 9.88
N GLY A 501 -17.66 15.66 10.95
CA GLY A 501 -18.00 16.23 12.26
C GLY A 501 -16.88 17.11 12.80
N GLY A 502 -15.62 16.65 12.73
CA GLY A 502 -14.46 17.44 13.10
C GLY A 502 -14.32 18.73 12.28
N LYS A 503 -14.49 18.65 10.95
CA LYS A 503 -14.46 19.85 10.08
C LYS A 503 -15.57 20.84 10.40
N ILE A 504 -16.78 20.37 10.70
CA ILE A 504 -17.90 21.24 11.09
C ILE A 504 -17.61 21.90 12.44
N LEU A 505 -17.08 21.15 13.42
CA LEU A 505 -16.69 21.70 14.72
C LEU A 505 -15.59 22.76 14.58
N LEU A 506 -14.56 22.47 13.78
CA LEU A 506 -13.48 23.40 13.50
C LEU A 506 -14.00 24.66 12.79
N ALA A 507 -14.87 24.50 11.79
CA ALA A 507 -15.52 25.62 11.12
C ALA A 507 -16.38 26.46 12.07
N ARG A 508 -17.07 25.84 13.03
CA ARG A 508 -17.84 26.55 14.07
C ARG A 508 -16.92 27.26 15.06
N ALA A 509 -15.83 26.66 15.49
CA ALA A 509 -14.84 27.26 16.38
C ALA A 509 -14.12 28.45 15.72
N MET A 510 -13.89 28.38 14.40
CA MET A 510 -13.31 29.45 13.59
C MET A 510 -14.30 30.57 13.24
N ARG A 511 -15.61 30.42 13.52
CA ARG A 511 -16.58 31.52 13.31
C ARG A 511 -16.30 32.62 14.32
N GLY A 512 -15.88 33.77 13.81
CA GLY A 512 -15.59 34.96 14.62
C GLY A 512 -14.10 35.16 14.91
N VAL A 513 -13.23 34.21 14.54
CA VAL A 513 -11.78 34.46 14.48
C VAL A 513 -11.51 35.22 13.19
N PRO A 514 -10.93 36.44 13.24
CA PRO A 514 -10.50 37.12 12.02
C PRO A 514 -9.57 36.19 11.26
N GLN A 515 -9.92 35.84 10.02
CA GLN A 515 -9.00 35.04 9.22
C GLN A 515 -7.75 35.89 9.01
N PRO A 516 -6.55 35.38 9.36
CA PRO A 516 -5.33 36.10 9.07
C PRO A 516 -5.30 36.33 7.56
N VAL A 517 -5.24 37.59 7.16
CA VAL A 517 -5.10 37.97 5.76
C VAL A 517 -3.84 37.26 5.27
N PRO A 518 -3.91 36.46 4.18
CA PRO A 518 -2.71 35.87 3.60
C PRO A 518 -1.64 36.95 3.46
N PRO A 519 -0.39 36.72 3.89
CA PRO A 519 0.63 37.77 3.88
C PRO A 519 0.83 38.37 2.48
N GLU A 520 0.53 37.60 1.44
CA GLU A 520 0.52 38.00 0.03
C GLU A 520 -0.51 39.09 -0.33
N LEU A 521 -1.58 39.23 0.45
CA LEU A 521 -2.68 40.18 0.26
C LEU A 521 -2.57 41.41 1.17
N ILE A 522 -1.64 41.38 2.14
CA ILE A 522 -1.34 42.52 2.99
C ILE A 522 -0.60 43.56 2.13
N GLY A 523 -1.09 44.80 2.10
CA GLY A 523 -0.48 45.89 1.34
C GLY A 523 -1.03 46.15 -0.07
N ILE A 524 -1.97 45.33 -0.55
CA ILE A 524 -2.60 45.54 -1.88
C ILE A 524 -3.61 46.69 -1.83
N ASP A 525 -4.40 46.76 -0.75
CA ASP A 525 -5.53 47.69 -0.63
C ASP A 525 -5.20 48.93 0.21
N ARG A 526 -4.09 48.87 0.95
CA ARG A 526 -3.63 49.94 1.86
C ARG A 526 -2.10 49.94 1.97
N PRO A 527 -1.45 51.09 2.26
CA PRO A 527 -0.02 51.14 2.54
C PRO A 527 0.37 50.21 3.71
N PHE A 528 1.56 49.61 3.63
CA PHE A 528 2.09 48.76 4.71
C PHE A 528 2.21 49.53 6.02
N THR A 529 1.58 49.00 7.07
CA THR A 529 1.76 49.50 8.44
C THR A 529 2.93 48.78 9.13
N PRO A 530 3.51 49.33 10.21
CA PRO A 530 4.56 48.66 10.98
C PRO A 530 4.11 47.31 11.58
N GLU A 531 2.82 47.18 11.91
CA GLU A 531 2.22 45.94 12.40
C GLU A 531 2.07 44.89 11.30
N ASP A 532 1.75 45.31 10.08
CA ASP A 532 1.69 44.44 8.90
C ASP A 532 3.06 43.83 8.60
N LEU A 533 4.14 44.63 8.68
CA LEU A 533 5.52 44.18 8.51
C LEU A 533 5.92 43.15 9.58
N ALA A 534 5.61 43.42 10.86
CA ALA A 534 5.88 42.47 11.94
C ALA A 534 5.12 41.14 11.75
N THR A 535 3.89 41.21 11.24
CA THR A 535 3.07 40.03 10.95
C THR A 535 3.65 39.22 9.77
N MET A 536 4.16 39.90 8.74
CA MET A 536 4.85 39.26 7.62
C MET A 536 6.19 38.65 8.04
N ASP A 537 6.96 39.34 8.88
CA ASP A 537 8.23 38.83 9.42
C ASP A 537 8.00 37.60 10.30
N HIS A 538 6.96 37.60 11.15
CA HIS A 538 6.56 36.43 11.92
C HIS A 538 6.10 35.28 10.99
N ALA A 539 5.29 35.57 9.97
CA ALA A 539 4.80 34.57 9.02
C ALA A 539 5.91 33.95 8.14
N LEU A 540 6.92 34.74 7.79
CA LEU A 540 8.10 34.32 7.03
C LEU A 540 9.26 33.83 7.92
N ASN A 541 9.07 33.85 9.24
CA ASN A 541 10.04 33.43 10.24
C ASN A 541 11.37 34.22 10.15
N LEU A 542 11.27 35.52 9.88
CA LEU A 542 12.35 36.50 9.74
C LEU A 542 12.63 37.29 11.03
N GLU A 543 11.97 36.94 12.14
CA GLU A 543 12.18 37.58 13.44
C GLU A 543 13.67 37.52 13.85
N GLY A 544 14.32 38.69 13.90
CA GLY A 544 15.73 38.84 14.23
C GLY A 544 16.67 39.14 13.06
N VAL A 545 16.17 39.21 11.82
CA VAL A 545 16.97 39.70 10.68
C VAL A 545 16.97 41.23 10.70
N VAL A 546 18.03 41.81 11.25
CA VAL A 546 18.28 43.26 11.13
C VAL A 546 18.66 43.56 9.68
N ILE A 547 17.71 44.07 8.90
CA ILE A 547 18.03 44.66 7.59
C ILE A 547 18.63 46.04 7.89
N PRO A 548 19.90 46.30 7.54
CA PRO A 548 20.46 47.64 7.69
C PRO A 548 19.62 48.61 6.85
N SER A 549 19.11 49.65 7.49
CA SER A 549 18.31 50.67 6.82
C SER A 549 19.11 51.26 5.65
N ALA A 550 18.46 51.40 4.49
CA ALA A 550 19.04 51.93 3.27
C ALA A 550 19.31 53.45 3.35
N GLY A 551 20.05 53.88 4.38
CA GLY A 551 20.36 55.27 4.68
C GLY A 551 21.76 55.52 5.23
N THR A 552 22.65 54.51 5.31
CA THR A 552 24.02 54.66 5.86
C THR A 552 25.13 54.15 4.93
N VAL A 553 24.92 54.20 3.61
CA VAL A 553 26.01 54.10 2.64
C VAL A 553 26.17 55.44 1.92
N ARG A 554 26.70 56.43 2.64
CA ARG A 554 27.39 57.59 2.04
C ARG A 554 28.42 58.12 3.03
N GLU A 555 29.61 58.36 2.49
CA GLU A 555 30.77 59.04 3.09
C GLU A 555 31.64 58.24 4.07
N GLU A 556 32.45 57.32 3.53
CA GLU A 556 33.84 57.14 4.00
C GLU A 556 34.67 56.42 2.93
N ALA A 557 34.84 57.08 1.78
CA ALA A 557 35.79 56.67 0.74
C ALA A 557 36.36 57.91 0.03
N SER A 558 36.91 58.83 0.81
CA SER A 558 37.79 59.90 0.32
C SER A 558 38.79 60.26 1.40
N GLY A 559 40.00 59.69 1.34
CA GLY A 559 41.07 60.11 2.24
C GLY A 559 42.17 59.09 2.49
N VAL A 560 42.82 58.56 1.45
CA VAL A 560 44.20 58.07 1.58
C VAL A 560 44.98 58.46 0.32
N SER A 561 45.67 59.60 0.42
CA SER A 561 46.83 59.94 -0.40
C SER A 561 47.95 60.40 0.55
N ALA A 562 48.90 59.51 0.81
CA ALA A 562 50.31 59.77 1.06
C ALA A 562 51.03 58.42 1.07
#